data_AF-A0A0D6LL82-F1
#
_entry.id   AF-A0A0D6LL82-F1
#
_cell.length_a   1.000
_cell.length_b   1.000
_cell.length_c   1.000
_cell.angle_alpha   90.00
_cell.angle_beta   90.00
_cell.angle_gamma   90.00
#
_symmetry.space_group_name_H-M   'P 1'
#
loop_
_entity.id
_entity.type
_entity.pdbx_description
1 polymer ?
#
loop_
_entity_poly.entity_id
_entity_poly.type
_entity_poly.pdbx_seq_one_letter_code
_entity_poly.pdbx_strand_id
1 'polypeptide(L)'
;MSSNESAAYEIMRDLDVDYVLVIFGGVIGYSGDDINKFLWMVRIAEGEHPKEIKVREANYFTESGEYSVGPHASDIMLNCMMYKMSYYRFAEVRMGYNQDGFDRTRGYVIGKKVGTVSRLKQAICEETVVQDITLEHIEEAYTSENWLVRIYKVKKPENRPTIKKSERQVRLESKRVAKVHFQKLHSGFWDVNAVIQGKNKRGVLRNRPVVVKGTKLAA
;
A
#
# COMPACT_ATOMS: atom_id res chain seq x y z
N MET A 1 9.40 1.98 15.81
CA MET A 1 9.16 0.60 15.31
C MET A 1 7.81 0.03 15.75
N SER A 2 7.35 0.25 16.98
CA SER A 2 6.06 -0.23 17.50
C SER A 2 4.86 0.63 17.12
N SER A 3 5.05 1.90 16.74
CA SER A 3 3.96 2.82 16.34
C SER A 3 3.45 2.58 14.91
N ASN A 4 2.35 3.24 14.55
CA ASN A 4 1.88 3.32 13.16
C ASN A 4 2.86 4.11 12.28
N GLU A 5 2.75 3.94 10.97
CA GLU A 5 3.68 4.52 10.00
C GLU A 5 3.81 6.04 10.09
N SER A 6 2.71 6.78 10.23
CA SER A 6 2.74 8.25 10.31
C SER A 6 3.48 8.76 11.55
N ALA A 7 3.22 8.18 12.73
CA ALA A 7 3.92 8.60 13.96
C ALA A 7 5.38 8.15 13.94
N ALA A 8 5.66 6.95 13.42
CA ALA A 8 7.03 6.50 13.25
C ALA A 8 7.81 7.39 12.26
N TYR A 9 7.16 7.91 11.22
CA TYR A 9 7.75 8.83 10.25
C TYR A 9 8.16 10.16 10.86
N GLU A 10 7.33 10.74 11.74
CA GLU A 10 7.67 11.96 12.48
C GLU A 10 8.96 11.76 13.29
N ILE A 11 9.04 10.68 14.07
CA ILE A 11 10.24 10.34 14.87
C ILE A 11 11.46 10.09 13.97
N MET A 12 11.31 9.37 12.86
CA MET A 12 12.41 9.13 11.92
C MET A 12 12.94 10.43 11.30
N ARG A 13 12.06 11.42 11.07
CA ARG A 13 12.43 12.74 10.55
C ARG A 13 13.12 13.59 11.62
N ASP A 14 12.64 13.56 12.85
CA ASP A 14 13.25 14.31 13.96
C ASP A 14 14.67 13.81 14.29
N LEU A 15 14.93 12.52 14.04
CA LEU A 15 16.22 11.89 14.21
C LEU A 15 17.10 11.89 12.94
N ASP A 16 16.66 12.55 11.85
CA ASP A 16 17.35 12.60 10.55
C ASP A 16 17.75 11.20 10.01
N VAL A 17 16.85 10.22 10.12
CA VAL A 17 17.08 8.85 9.65
C VAL A 17 16.83 8.76 8.14
N ASP A 18 17.83 8.31 7.39
CA ASP A 18 17.71 8.06 5.94
C ASP A 18 17.28 6.62 5.60
N TYR A 19 17.79 5.64 6.35
CA TYR A 19 17.60 4.22 6.09
C TYR A 19 17.24 3.45 7.35
N VAL A 20 16.38 2.45 7.19
CA VAL A 20 15.97 1.54 8.28
C VAL A 20 16.24 0.11 7.84
N LEU A 21 16.92 -0.66 8.71
CA LEU A 21 17.20 -2.07 8.50
C LEU A 21 16.27 -2.91 9.38
N VAL A 22 15.72 -3.97 8.81
CA VAL A 22 14.91 -4.96 9.52
C VAL A 22 15.39 -6.37 9.16
N ILE A 23 15.53 -7.23 10.17
CA ILE A 23 15.81 -8.65 10.00
C ILE A 23 14.49 -9.41 9.98
N PHE A 24 14.24 -10.13 8.89
CA PHE A 24 13.01 -10.88 8.66
C PHE A 24 13.32 -12.37 8.40
N GLY A 25 12.85 -13.26 9.27
CA GLY A 25 13.18 -14.67 9.21
C GLY A 25 12.14 -15.55 8.52
N GLY A 26 11.02 -14.98 8.05
CA GLY A 26 9.84 -15.76 7.65
C GLY A 26 10.03 -16.66 6.43
N VAL A 27 10.99 -16.34 5.55
CA VAL A 27 11.28 -17.17 4.36
C VAL A 27 12.04 -18.46 4.72
N ILE A 28 13.14 -18.32 5.46
CA ILE A 28 14.03 -19.45 5.77
C ILE A 28 13.71 -20.14 7.10
N GLY A 29 12.84 -19.56 7.92
CA GLY A 29 12.55 -20.07 9.27
C GLY A 29 13.57 -19.60 10.32
N TYR A 30 14.15 -18.40 10.15
CA TYR A 30 15.14 -17.89 11.09
C TYR A 30 14.48 -17.27 12.32
N SER A 31 14.61 -17.92 13.48
CA SER A 31 13.98 -17.50 14.72
C SER A 31 14.57 -16.23 15.34
N GLY A 32 15.78 -15.83 14.97
CA GLY A 32 16.46 -14.64 15.48
C GLY A 32 16.04 -13.32 14.82
N ASP A 33 14.85 -13.26 14.24
CA ASP A 33 14.33 -12.09 13.52
C ASP A 33 13.75 -11.01 14.45
N ASP A 34 13.45 -9.83 13.88
CA ASP A 34 13.01 -8.69 14.68
C ASP A 34 11.55 -8.80 15.12
N ILE A 35 10.74 -9.65 14.49
CA ILE A 35 9.36 -9.93 14.92
C ILE A 35 9.33 -10.78 16.20
N ASN A 36 10.26 -11.71 16.41
CA ASN A 36 10.36 -12.45 17.68
C ASN A 36 10.90 -11.58 18.82
N LYS A 37 11.75 -10.60 18.49
CA LYS A 37 12.28 -9.62 19.47
C LYS A 37 11.36 -8.41 19.68
N PHE A 38 10.28 -8.30 18.91
CA PHE A 38 9.43 -7.11 18.85
C PHE A 38 8.82 -6.73 20.20
N LEU A 39 8.36 -7.71 20.98
CA LEU A 39 7.73 -7.43 22.27
C LEU A 39 8.70 -6.78 23.28
N TRP A 40 10.00 -7.09 23.19
CA TRP A 40 11.02 -6.38 23.97
C TRP A 40 11.12 -4.91 23.59
N MET A 41 11.00 -4.59 22.29
CA MET A 41 10.98 -3.19 21.82
C MET A 41 9.76 -2.44 22.38
N VAL A 42 8.60 -3.10 22.42
CA VAL A 42 7.36 -2.54 22.99
C VAL A 42 7.53 -2.25 24.48
N ARG A 43 8.07 -3.19 25.26
CA ARG A 43 8.29 -3.03 26.71
C ARG A 43 9.25 -1.87 27.04
N ILE A 44 10.31 -1.69 26.25
CA ILE A 44 11.24 -0.58 26.43
C ILE A 44 10.53 0.76 26.13
N ALA A 45 9.76 0.83 25.04
CA ALA A 45 9.04 2.05 24.66
C ALA A 45 7.94 2.41 25.68
N GLU A 46 7.22 1.41 26.20
CA GLU A 46 6.18 1.59 27.22
C GLU A 46 6.75 2.16 28.53
N GLY A 47 7.98 1.78 28.89
CA GLY A 47 8.66 2.28 30.09
C GLY A 47 8.93 3.79 30.06
N GLU A 48 9.31 4.34 28.91
CA GLU A 48 9.71 5.75 28.78
C GLU A 48 8.56 6.68 28.35
N HIS A 49 7.63 6.19 27.51
CA HIS A 49 6.54 7.00 26.93
C HIS A 49 5.13 6.49 27.33
N PRO A 50 4.75 6.48 28.61
CA PRO A 50 3.48 5.91 29.07
C PRO A 50 2.24 6.70 28.60
N LYS A 51 2.42 7.95 28.15
CA LYS A 51 1.34 8.85 27.69
C LYS A 51 1.08 8.77 26.18
N GLU A 52 1.98 8.18 25.40
CA GLU A 52 1.75 7.92 23.97
C GLU A 52 0.92 6.63 23.82
N ILE A 53 -0.38 6.80 24.06
CA ILE A 53 -1.47 5.86 24.37
C ILE A 53 -1.74 4.71 23.35
N LYS A 54 -0.85 4.41 22.40
CA LYS A 54 -1.04 3.29 21.45
C LYS A 54 -0.13 2.08 21.70
N VAL A 55 0.96 2.24 22.45
CA VAL A 55 2.00 1.21 22.64
C VAL A 55 1.91 0.64 24.06
N ARG A 56 0.81 -0.04 24.39
CA ARG A 56 0.75 -0.91 25.56
C ARG A 56 1.01 -2.34 25.11
N GLU A 57 1.78 -3.11 25.86
CA GLU A 57 2.03 -4.51 25.52
C GLU A 57 0.72 -5.29 25.27
N ALA A 58 -0.28 -5.06 26.12
CA ALA A 58 -1.62 -5.64 26.03
C ALA A 58 -2.29 -5.46 24.65
N ASN A 59 -1.99 -4.36 23.95
CA ASN A 59 -2.63 -4.02 22.67
C ASN A 59 -2.08 -4.84 21.49
N TYR A 60 -0.92 -5.49 21.64
CA TYR A 60 -0.32 -6.32 20.59
C TYR A 60 -0.73 -7.80 20.69
N PHE A 61 -1.38 -8.19 21.79
CA PHE A 61 -1.94 -9.51 21.95
C PHE A 61 -3.33 -9.61 21.30
N THR A 62 -3.72 -10.83 20.98
CA THR A 62 -5.09 -11.16 20.60
C THR A 62 -6.03 -11.02 21.82
N GLU A 63 -7.34 -11.09 21.58
CA GLU A 63 -8.33 -11.16 22.67
C GLU A 63 -8.13 -12.36 23.60
N SER A 64 -7.54 -13.45 23.09
CA SER A 64 -7.15 -14.63 23.87
C SER A 64 -5.85 -14.44 24.68
N GLY A 65 -5.14 -13.32 24.51
CA GLY A 65 -3.87 -13.05 25.17
C GLY A 65 -2.66 -13.69 24.49
N GLU A 66 -2.82 -14.21 23.26
CA GLU A 66 -1.74 -14.83 22.49
C GLU A 66 -1.01 -13.80 21.63
N TYR A 67 0.31 -13.96 21.47
CA TYR A 67 1.07 -13.14 20.53
C TYR A 67 0.99 -13.77 19.14
N SER A 68 0.25 -13.15 18.24
CA SER A 68 0.04 -13.65 16.89
C SER A 68 0.34 -12.59 15.83
N VAL A 69 0.83 -13.05 14.68
CA VAL A 69 1.03 -12.26 13.45
C VAL A 69 0.08 -12.68 12.34
N GLY A 70 -0.73 -13.70 12.61
CA GLY A 70 -1.64 -14.30 11.65
C GLY A 70 -2.99 -13.57 11.56
N PRO A 71 -4.02 -14.24 11.02
CA PRO A 71 -5.33 -13.63 10.79
C PRO A 71 -6.05 -13.10 12.04
N HIS A 72 -5.71 -13.62 13.22
CA HIS A 72 -6.30 -13.24 14.50
C HIS A 72 -5.48 -12.19 15.26
N ALA A 73 -4.37 -11.72 14.68
CA ALA A 73 -3.55 -10.66 15.28
C ALA A 73 -4.36 -9.39 15.50
N SER A 74 -3.99 -8.60 16.52
CA SER A 74 -4.65 -7.33 16.79
C SER A 74 -4.46 -6.35 15.65
N ASP A 75 -5.43 -5.45 15.45
CA ASP A 75 -5.32 -4.38 14.47
C ASP A 75 -4.10 -3.49 14.71
N ILE A 76 -3.67 -3.35 15.97
CA ILE A 76 -2.49 -2.56 16.34
C ILE A 76 -1.22 -3.28 15.87
N MET A 77 -1.14 -4.61 16.01
CA MET A 77 -0.04 -5.40 15.48
C MET A 77 0.02 -5.33 13.95
N LEU A 78 -1.11 -5.50 13.25
CA LEU A 78 -1.16 -5.47 11.79
C LEU A 78 -0.82 -4.09 11.19
N ASN A 79 -1.10 -3.01 11.90
CA ASN A 79 -0.83 -1.63 11.45
C ASN A 79 0.52 -1.07 11.95
N CYS A 80 1.28 -1.81 12.75
CA CYS A 80 2.55 -1.33 13.26
C CYS A 80 3.62 -1.27 12.16
N MET A 81 4.55 -0.33 12.29
CA MET A 81 5.64 -0.10 11.33
C MET A 81 6.47 -1.37 11.10
N MET A 82 6.80 -2.09 12.18
CA MET A 82 7.57 -3.33 12.12
C MET A 82 6.89 -4.42 11.28
N TYR A 83 5.59 -4.64 11.50
CA TYR A 83 4.81 -5.63 10.75
C TYR A 83 4.74 -5.28 9.27
N LYS A 84 4.41 -4.01 8.97
CA LYS A 84 4.32 -3.53 7.58
C LYS A 84 5.63 -3.67 6.83
N MET A 85 6.76 -3.34 7.47
CA MET A 85 8.09 -3.51 6.87
C MET A 85 8.39 -4.98 6.64
N SER A 86 8.32 -5.81 7.68
CA SER A 86 8.70 -7.22 7.61
C SER A 86 7.93 -8.00 6.54
N TYR A 87 6.62 -7.76 6.46
CA TYR A 87 5.72 -8.49 5.55
C TYR A 87 5.40 -7.74 4.24
N TYR A 88 6.08 -6.62 3.93
CA TYR A 88 5.88 -5.91 2.68
C TYR A 88 6.09 -6.85 1.48
N ARG A 89 5.05 -7.02 0.64
CA ARG A 89 5.02 -7.93 -0.53
C ARG A 89 5.29 -9.41 -0.21
N PHE A 90 5.22 -9.81 1.06
CA PHE A 90 5.49 -11.19 1.47
C PHE A 90 4.43 -12.17 0.97
N ALA A 91 3.19 -11.71 0.81
CA ALA A 91 2.09 -12.55 0.37
C ALA A 91 2.20 -13.01 -1.09
N GLU A 92 2.98 -12.32 -1.93
CA GLU A 92 3.28 -12.72 -3.30
C GLU A 92 4.36 -13.83 -3.36
N VAL A 93 5.05 -14.09 -2.25
CA VAL A 93 6.17 -15.04 -2.20
C VAL A 93 5.60 -16.46 -2.16
N ARG A 94 5.90 -17.22 -3.21
CA ARG A 94 5.56 -18.64 -3.31
C ARG A 94 6.63 -19.47 -2.60
N MET A 95 6.26 -20.08 -1.49
CA MET A 95 7.17 -20.81 -0.62
C MET A 95 7.15 -22.33 -0.85
N GLY A 96 6.13 -22.82 -1.55
CA GLY A 96 5.88 -24.24 -1.83
C GLY A 96 4.64 -24.45 -2.68
N TYR A 97 4.24 -25.70 -2.88
CA TYR A 97 3.01 -26.04 -3.59
C TYR A 97 1.80 -25.57 -2.76
N ASN A 98 1.07 -24.55 -3.23
CA ASN A 98 -0.08 -23.93 -2.57
C ASN A 98 0.20 -23.25 -1.20
N GLN A 99 1.43 -22.74 -0.99
CA GLN A 99 1.79 -21.99 0.22
C GLN A 99 2.32 -20.60 -0.16
N ASP A 100 1.41 -19.72 -0.58
CA ASP A 100 1.72 -18.32 -0.89
C ASP A 100 1.62 -17.50 0.42
N GLY A 101 2.64 -16.69 0.73
CA GLY A 101 2.63 -15.84 1.92
C GLY A 101 2.73 -16.55 3.27
N PHE A 102 3.31 -17.75 3.31
CA PHE A 102 3.43 -18.53 4.55
C PHE A 102 4.73 -18.22 5.31
N ASP A 103 4.62 -17.73 6.55
CA ASP A 103 5.76 -17.52 7.46
C ASP A 103 6.18 -18.86 8.09
N ARG A 104 7.35 -19.38 7.69
CA ARG A 104 7.88 -20.65 8.18
C ARG A 104 8.31 -20.64 9.65
N THR A 105 8.63 -19.47 10.20
CA THR A 105 9.07 -19.35 11.60
C THR A 105 7.91 -19.50 12.56
N ARG A 106 6.74 -18.97 12.18
CA ARG A 106 5.55 -18.88 13.05
C ARG A 106 4.41 -19.78 12.64
N GLY A 107 4.43 -20.29 11.41
CA GLY A 107 3.42 -21.21 10.91
C GLY A 107 2.11 -20.52 10.51
N TYR A 108 2.13 -19.25 10.13
CA TYR A 108 0.93 -18.50 9.72
C TYR A 108 0.96 -18.14 8.24
N VAL A 109 -0.21 -18.20 7.60
CA VAL A 109 -0.43 -17.55 6.31
C VAL A 109 -0.67 -16.06 6.57
N ILE A 110 0.19 -15.23 6.00
CA ILE A 110 0.20 -13.79 6.20
C ILE A 110 -0.66 -13.13 5.13
N GLY A 111 -1.70 -12.46 5.57
CA GLY A 111 -2.65 -11.74 4.73
C GLY A 111 -3.82 -11.31 5.60
N LYS A 112 -4.17 -10.03 5.57
CA LYS A 112 -5.31 -9.54 6.34
C LYS A 112 -6.59 -10.17 5.79
N LYS A 113 -7.37 -10.88 6.61
CA LYS A 113 -8.73 -11.28 6.23
C LYS A 113 -9.58 -10.01 6.12
N VAL A 114 -9.77 -9.48 4.91
CA VAL A 114 -10.84 -8.52 4.66
C VAL A 114 -12.08 -9.32 4.28
N GLY A 115 -12.96 -9.55 5.25
CA GLY A 115 -14.27 -10.11 4.99
C GLY A 115 -15.05 -9.20 4.05
N THR A 116 -15.12 -9.55 2.77
CA THR A 116 -16.17 -9.00 1.92
C THR A 116 -17.38 -9.89 2.13
N VAL A 117 -18.40 -9.39 2.83
CA VAL A 117 -19.73 -10.02 2.75
C VAL A 117 -20.23 -9.80 1.33
N SER A 118 -19.90 -10.70 0.41
CA SER A 118 -20.56 -10.72 -0.89
C SER A 118 -22.01 -11.11 -0.61
N ARG A 119 -22.94 -10.18 -0.87
CA ARG A 119 -24.38 -10.35 -0.57
C ARG A 119 -25.05 -11.49 -1.35
N LEU A 120 -24.33 -12.16 -2.25
CA LEU A 120 -24.88 -13.09 -3.24
C LEU A 120 -23.83 -14.15 -3.62
N LYS A 121 -23.57 -15.10 -2.72
CA LYS A 121 -23.48 -16.54 -3.06
C LYS A 121 -23.06 -17.31 -1.81
N GLN A 122 -23.97 -18.18 -1.40
CA GLN A 122 -23.80 -19.27 -0.44
C GLN A 122 -22.80 -20.31 -0.99
N ALA A 123 -21.53 -19.92 -1.13
CA ALA A 123 -20.41 -20.82 -1.35
C ALA A 123 -19.24 -20.22 -0.56
N ILE A 124 -18.92 -20.86 0.57
CA ILE A 124 -17.77 -20.53 1.40
C ILE A 124 -16.54 -21.04 0.65
N CYS A 125 -16.10 -20.29 -0.36
CA CYS A 125 -14.70 -20.27 -0.69
C CYS A 125 -14.13 -19.17 0.20
N GLU A 126 -13.36 -19.54 1.21
CA GLU A 126 -12.60 -18.61 2.05
C GLU A 126 -11.51 -17.99 1.18
N GLU A 127 -11.92 -17.07 0.30
CA GLU A 127 -11.04 -16.32 -0.58
C GLU A 127 -10.22 -15.43 0.35
N THR A 128 -9.01 -15.91 0.65
CA THR A 128 -8.02 -15.17 1.42
C THR A 128 -7.59 -14.00 0.55
N VAL A 129 -8.37 -12.92 0.59
CA VAL A 129 -8.01 -11.65 -0.03
C VAL A 129 -6.83 -11.14 0.78
N VAL A 130 -5.63 -11.42 0.29
CA VAL A 130 -4.40 -10.81 0.74
C VAL A 130 -4.56 -9.29 0.59
N GLN A 131 -4.64 -8.56 1.69
CA GLN A 131 -4.47 -7.11 1.60
C GLN A 131 -3.00 -6.81 1.31
N ASP A 132 -2.76 -6.15 0.19
CA ASP A 132 -1.44 -5.62 -0.13
C ASP A 132 -1.04 -4.59 0.92
N ILE A 133 0.00 -4.90 1.70
CA ILE A 133 0.58 -3.97 2.65
C ILE A 133 1.21 -2.83 1.84
N THR A 134 0.65 -1.64 1.97
CA THR A 134 1.18 -0.44 1.32
C THR A 134 2.01 0.39 2.29
N LEU A 135 3.14 0.89 1.80
CA LEU A 135 4.04 1.81 2.49
C LEU A 135 3.94 3.19 1.84
N GLU A 136 3.56 4.19 2.62
CA GLU A 136 3.38 5.58 2.18
C GLU A 136 4.67 6.36 2.34
N HIS A 137 5.26 6.33 3.53
CA HIS A 137 6.37 7.20 3.95
C HIS A 137 7.76 6.58 3.79
N ILE A 138 7.82 5.28 3.56
CA ILE A 138 9.07 4.56 3.30
C ILE A 138 8.97 3.76 1.99
N GLU A 139 10.11 3.41 1.42
CA GLU A 139 10.21 2.56 0.24
C GLU A 139 11.27 1.48 0.43
N GLU A 140 11.07 0.32 -0.18
CA GLU A 140 12.04 -0.77 -0.18
C GLU A 140 13.26 -0.38 -1.02
N ALA A 141 14.44 -0.34 -0.38
CA ALA A 141 15.70 0.00 -1.04
C ALA A 141 16.50 -1.24 -1.43
N TYR A 142 16.50 -2.26 -0.57
CA TYR A 142 17.18 -3.53 -0.81
C TYR A 142 16.54 -4.65 0.01
N THR A 143 16.44 -5.84 -0.58
CA THR A 143 16.06 -7.06 0.11
C THR A 143 17.02 -8.17 -0.30
N SER A 144 17.59 -8.85 0.68
CA SER A 144 18.51 -9.97 0.44
C SER A 144 17.83 -11.14 -0.27
N GLU A 145 18.60 -12.03 -0.89
CA GLU A 145 18.10 -13.20 -1.65
C GLU A 145 17.12 -14.07 -0.84
N ASN A 146 17.50 -14.41 0.39
CA ASN A 146 16.68 -15.21 1.30
C ASN A 146 15.73 -14.37 2.16
N TRP A 147 15.58 -13.08 1.83
CA TRP A 147 14.76 -12.09 2.54
C TRP A 147 15.08 -11.96 4.04
N LEU A 148 16.29 -12.36 4.45
CA LEU A 148 16.76 -12.28 5.83
C LEU A 148 16.97 -10.83 6.28
N VAL A 149 17.55 -10.01 5.40
CA VAL A 149 17.80 -8.58 5.65
C VAL A 149 17.00 -7.76 4.65
N ARG A 150 16.25 -6.78 5.17
CA ARG A 150 15.48 -5.82 4.40
C ARG A 150 15.88 -4.40 4.80
N ILE A 151 16.14 -3.56 3.81
CA ILE A 151 16.55 -2.17 3.98
C ILE A 151 15.52 -1.29 3.31
N TYR A 152 15.00 -0.35 4.07
CA TYR A 152 14.04 0.65 3.63
C TYR A 152 14.67 2.02 3.64
N LYS A 153 14.27 2.85 2.69
CA LYS A 153 14.63 4.25 2.64
C LYS A 153 13.46 5.10 3.09
N VAL A 154 13.74 6.08 3.94
CA VAL A 154 12.76 7.06 4.40
C VAL A 154 12.55 8.09 3.30
N LYS A 155 11.29 8.29 2.88
CA LYS A 155 10.98 9.26 1.84
C LYS A 155 11.08 10.67 2.40
N LYS A 156 11.51 11.60 1.56
CA LYS A 156 11.45 13.04 1.86
C LYS A 156 9.97 13.48 1.93
N PRO A 157 9.65 14.51 2.71
CA PRO A 157 8.29 15.02 2.80
C PRO A 157 7.79 15.43 1.41
N GLU A 158 6.49 15.26 1.18
CA GLU A 158 5.87 15.64 -0.09
C GLU A 158 6.11 17.14 -0.36
N ASN A 159 6.48 17.46 -1.59
CA ASN A 159 6.73 18.84 -1.99
C ASN A 159 5.45 19.72 -1.96
N ARG A 160 4.27 19.11 -1.95
CA ARG A 160 2.98 19.82 -1.91
C ARG A 160 1.97 19.03 -1.06
N PRO A 161 1.16 19.71 -0.23
CA PRO A 161 0.10 19.03 0.50
C PRO A 161 -0.98 18.50 -0.45
N THR A 162 -1.28 17.22 -0.35
CA THR A 162 -2.35 16.58 -1.11
C THR A 162 -3.66 16.59 -0.31
N ILE A 163 -4.68 17.30 -0.83
CA ILE A 163 -6.01 17.33 -0.20
C ILE A 163 -6.82 16.11 -0.67
N LYS A 164 -7.25 15.26 0.27
CA LYS A 164 -8.06 14.08 -0.02
C LYS A 164 -9.36 14.50 -0.69
N LYS A 165 -9.84 13.71 -1.64
CA LYS A 165 -11.04 14.04 -2.44
C LYS A 165 -12.29 14.27 -1.57
N SER A 166 -12.38 13.55 -0.45
CA SER A 166 -13.43 13.70 0.57
C SER A 166 -13.43 15.06 1.27
N GLU A 167 -12.27 15.68 1.41
CA GLU A 167 -12.06 16.95 2.12
C GLU A 167 -12.17 18.17 1.20
N ARG A 168 -12.38 17.96 -0.11
CA ARG A 168 -12.52 19.04 -1.08
C ARG A 168 -13.89 19.70 -0.92
N GLN A 169 -13.89 20.97 -0.52
CA GLN A 169 -15.11 21.79 -0.38
C GLN A 169 -15.81 22.04 -1.73
N VAL A 170 -15.06 22.10 -2.84
CA VAL A 170 -15.63 22.26 -4.17
C VAL A 170 -15.99 20.89 -4.75
N ARG A 171 -17.28 20.53 -4.69
CA ARG A 171 -17.84 19.46 -5.51
C ARG A 171 -17.82 19.90 -6.97
N LEU A 172 -16.76 19.54 -7.69
CA LEU A 172 -16.80 19.53 -9.14
C LEU A 172 -17.92 18.56 -9.53
N GLU A 173 -19.01 19.07 -10.11
CA GLU A 173 -19.93 18.20 -10.84
C GLU A 173 -19.09 17.32 -11.74
N SER A 174 -19.29 16.01 -11.67
CA SER A 174 -18.75 15.04 -12.61
C SER A 174 -19.40 15.29 -13.97
N LYS A 175 -19.04 16.42 -14.61
CA LYS A 175 -19.29 16.66 -16.02
C LYS A 175 -18.57 15.52 -16.71
N ARG A 176 -19.37 14.55 -17.15
CA ARG A 176 -18.99 13.44 -18.03
C ARG A 176 -17.93 14.00 -18.95
N VAL A 177 -16.68 13.55 -18.76
CA VAL A 177 -15.62 13.81 -19.74
C VAL A 177 -16.26 13.45 -21.07
N ALA A 178 -16.30 14.42 -21.98
CA ALA A 178 -17.00 14.29 -23.25
C ALA A 178 -16.69 12.91 -23.84
N LYS A 179 -17.73 12.16 -24.21
CA LYS A 179 -17.62 10.83 -24.82
C LYS A 179 -16.38 10.83 -25.73
N VAL A 180 -15.36 10.07 -25.35
CA VAL A 180 -14.23 9.80 -26.22
C VAL A 180 -14.85 9.33 -27.53
N HIS A 181 -14.65 10.09 -28.60
CA HIS A 181 -15.23 9.78 -29.90
C HIS A 181 -14.47 8.56 -30.42
N PHE A 182 -14.99 7.37 -30.15
CA PHE A 182 -14.44 6.13 -30.68
C PHE A 182 -14.70 6.12 -32.19
N GLN A 183 -13.66 6.33 -32.97
CA GLN A 183 -13.74 6.11 -34.41
C GLN A 183 -13.68 4.61 -34.67
N LYS A 184 -14.78 4.06 -35.18
CA LYS A 184 -14.92 2.64 -35.50
C LYS A 184 -14.01 2.31 -36.69
N LEU A 185 -13.04 1.43 -36.51
CA LEU A 185 -12.26 0.88 -37.62
C LEU A 185 -13.10 -0.14 -38.39
N HIS A 186 -12.82 -0.30 -39.70
CA HIS A 186 -13.51 -1.23 -40.60
C HIS A 186 -13.47 -2.71 -40.15
N SER A 187 -12.64 -3.07 -39.17
CA SER A 187 -12.51 -4.42 -38.59
C SER A 187 -13.41 -4.68 -37.37
N GLY A 188 -14.25 -3.73 -36.95
CA GLY A 188 -15.28 -3.97 -35.93
C GLY A 188 -14.78 -4.08 -34.48
N PHE A 189 -13.48 -3.86 -34.21
CA PHE A 189 -12.93 -3.87 -32.85
C PHE A 189 -12.68 -2.44 -32.34
N TRP A 190 -13.08 -2.16 -31.09
CA TRP A 190 -12.95 -0.85 -30.45
C TRP A 190 -11.59 -0.76 -29.75
N ASP A 191 -10.65 0.03 -30.26
CA ASP A 191 -9.35 0.22 -29.64
C ASP A 191 -9.32 1.50 -28.78
N VAL A 192 -9.13 1.33 -27.47
CA VAL A 192 -9.11 2.43 -26.48
C VAL A 192 -7.78 3.18 -26.49
N ASN A 193 -6.72 2.60 -27.08
CA ASN A 193 -5.36 3.15 -27.05
C ASN A 193 -4.98 4.05 -28.24
N ALA A 194 -5.81 4.10 -29.29
CA ALA A 194 -5.45 4.76 -30.55
C ALA A 194 -5.29 6.29 -30.48
N VAL A 195 -5.92 6.96 -29.51
CA VAL A 195 -5.84 8.44 -29.39
C VAL A 195 -4.54 8.90 -28.72
N ILE A 196 -3.94 8.08 -27.86
CA ILE A 196 -2.76 8.48 -27.06
C ILE A 196 -1.45 8.13 -27.77
N GLN A 197 -1.44 7.12 -28.66
CA GLN A 197 -0.23 6.67 -29.35
C GLN A 197 -0.03 7.22 -30.77
N GLY A 198 -0.85 8.19 -31.21
CA GLY A 198 -0.66 8.86 -32.50
C GLY A 198 0.46 9.90 -32.45
N LYS A 199 1.30 9.96 -33.49
CA LYS A 199 2.39 10.96 -33.69
C LYS A 199 1.97 12.44 -33.55
N ASN A 200 0.68 12.74 -33.37
CA ASN A 200 0.15 14.08 -33.14
C ASN A 200 -0.25 14.27 -31.67
N LYS A 201 0.66 14.83 -30.88
CA LYS A 201 0.43 15.30 -29.50
C LYS A 201 -0.38 16.62 -29.47
N ARG A 202 -1.49 16.72 -30.21
CA ARG A 202 -2.36 17.91 -30.19
C ARG A 202 -3.50 17.70 -29.21
N GLY A 203 -3.48 18.44 -28.10
CA GLY A 203 -4.57 18.46 -27.13
C GLY A 203 -5.87 19.05 -27.70
N VAL A 204 -7.00 18.69 -27.08
CA VAL A 204 -8.32 19.22 -27.43
C VAL A 204 -8.65 20.38 -26.50
N LEU A 205 -8.90 21.56 -27.07
CA LEU A 205 -9.42 22.71 -26.34
C LEU A 205 -10.95 22.72 -26.43
N ARG A 206 -11.63 22.86 -25.29
CA ARG A 206 -13.06 23.18 -25.30
C ARG A 206 -13.22 24.59 -25.86
N ASN A 207 -14.16 24.78 -26.79
CA ASN A 207 -14.39 26.04 -27.52
C ASN A 207 -13.14 26.56 -28.26
N ARG A 208 -12.44 25.67 -28.97
CA ARG A 208 -11.31 26.08 -29.81
C ARG A 208 -11.79 27.09 -30.87
N PRO A 209 -11.26 28.31 -30.91
CA PRO A 209 -11.61 29.26 -31.97
C PRO A 209 -11.10 28.71 -33.31
N VAL A 210 -11.98 28.69 -34.32
CA VAL A 210 -11.64 28.24 -35.68
C VAL A 210 -11.23 29.44 -36.50
N VAL A 211 -10.08 29.34 -37.17
CA VAL A 211 -9.64 30.37 -38.11
C VAL A 211 -10.47 30.27 -39.37
N VAL A 212 -11.35 31.24 -39.60
CA VAL A 212 -12.08 31.40 -40.87
C VAL A 212 -11.20 32.24 -41.80
N LYS A 213 -10.67 31.65 -42.88
CA LYS A 213 -9.95 32.39 -43.90
C LYS A 213 -10.95 33.17 -44.76
N GLY A 214 -10.74 34.47 -44.94
CA GLY A 214 -11.61 35.33 -45.75
C GLY A 214 -11.67 34.86 -47.21
N THR A 215 -12.87 34.85 -47.79
CA THR A 215 -13.10 34.64 -49.22
C THR A 215 -12.71 35.90 -49.99
N LYS A 216 -11.90 35.77 -51.05
CA LYS A 216 -11.69 36.87 -52.00
C LYS A 216 -13.02 37.11 -52.72
N LEU A 217 -13.54 38.33 -52.61
CA LEU A 217 -14.61 38.81 -53.50
C LEU A 217 -14.05 38.78 -54.93
N ALA A 218 -14.73 38.04 -55.81
CA ALA A 218 -14.43 38.08 -57.24
C ALA A 218 -14.71 39.50 -57.73
N ALA A 219 -13.71 40.10 -58.40
CA ALA A 219 -13.81 41.42 -59.00
C ALA A 219 -14.68 41.40 -60.26
#